data_AF-A0AA39FQ24-F1
#
_entry.id   AF-A0AA39FQ24-F1
#
_cell.length_a   1.000
_cell.length_b   1.000
_cell.length_c   1.000
_cell.angle_alpha   90.00
_cell.angle_beta   90.00
_cell.angle_gamma   90.00
#
_symmetry.space_group_name_H-M   'P 1'
#
loop_
_entity.id
_entity.type
_entity.pdbx_description
1 polymer ?
#
loop_
_entity_poly.entity_id
_entity_poly.type
_entity_poly.pdbx_seq_one_letter_code
_entity_poly.pdbx_strand_id
1 'polypeptide(L)'
;MSVRCAVDSDNTGPNIKTAIAILNCLFARQQCFDDPSCSAILEIIPRVCGPELVACSTVTVTKCQTALKTLQAFSFFRPTCLCKEPHVDPECNSFQNFLFDHPCIYVQKKEKDTYPSDALLSCNHALSLCNRDKACFKLYEDFKTSCKTRDGKCKMESRDACHDSWTQLRLSPMFGCICPGNQAKKRCDKIFLTVNHNPCV
;
A
#
# COMPACT_ATOMS: atom_id res chain seq x y z
N MET A 1 47.66 -28.38 55.69
CA MET A 1 47.20 -28.33 54.28
C MET A 1 46.07 -27.34 54.24
N SER A 2 46.30 -26.09 53.81
CA SER A 2 46.28 -25.64 52.40
C SER A 2 44.86 -25.72 51.82
N VAL A 3 44.27 -24.76 51.09
CA VAL A 3 44.48 -23.35 50.69
C VAL A 3 43.10 -22.96 50.09
N ARG A 4 42.76 -21.66 50.05
CA ARG A 4 41.56 -21.07 49.39
C ARG A 4 41.45 -21.42 47.89
N CYS A 5 40.25 -21.31 47.31
CA CYS A 5 39.96 -20.41 46.17
C CYS A 5 38.48 -20.47 45.74
N ALA A 6 37.93 -19.30 45.40
CA ALA A 6 36.67 -19.08 44.70
C ALA A 6 36.88 -19.17 43.18
N VAL A 7 35.84 -19.53 42.41
CA VAL A 7 35.71 -19.24 40.97
C VAL A 7 34.22 -19.04 40.62
N ASP A 8 33.96 -17.89 39.98
CA ASP A 8 32.73 -17.43 39.31
C ASP A 8 32.36 -18.24 38.05
N SER A 9 31.33 -17.77 37.33
CA SER A 9 30.97 -18.05 35.92
C SER A 9 29.94 -19.17 35.70
N ASP A 10 28.93 -19.03 34.83
CA ASP A 10 28.48 -17.89 34.03
C ASP A 10 27.03 -18.17 33.61
N ASN A 11 26.31 -17.09 33.41
CA ASN A 11 24.98 -16.98 32.88
C ASN A 11 25.01 -17.32 31.37
N THR A 12 24.19 -18.25 30.89
CA THR A 12 23.77 -18.24 29.47
C THR A 12 22.50 -19.07 29.30
N GLY A 13 21.36 -18.39 29.42
CA GLY A 13 20.09 -18.90 28.90
C GLY A 13 20.19 -19.13 27.38
N PRO A 14 19.51 -20.15 26.83
CA PRO A 14 19.49 -20.34 25.40
C PRO A 14 18.79 -19.15 24.75
N ASN A 15 19.57 -18.35 24.02
CA ASN A 15 19.08 -17.33 23.12
C ASN A 15 18.35 -18.06 21.98
N ILE A 16 17.05 -18.33 22.17
CA ILE A 16 16.16 -18.81 21.12
C ILE A 16 16.06 -17.67 20.13
N LYS A 17 16.97 -17.63 19.15
CA LYS A 17 16.75 -16.96 17.88
C LYS A 17 15.52 -17.64 17.30
N THR A 18 14.35 -17.04 17.51
CA THR A 18 13.10 -17.48 16.90
C THR A 18 13.37 -17.60 15.41
N ALA A 19 13.48 -18.83 14.92
CA ALA A 19 13.64 -19.08 13.49
C ALA A 19 12.40 -18.48 12.83
N ILE A 20 12.59 -17.39 12.08
CA ILE A 20 11.52 -16.81 11.28
C ILE A 20 11.21 -17.88 10.24
N ALA A 21 10.09 -18.58 10.41
CA ALA A 21 9.62 -19.55 9.44
C ALA A 21 9.28 -18.79 8.16
N ILE A 22 10.10 -18.97 7.12
CA ILE A 22 9.85 -18.33 5.84
C ILE A 22 8.62 -18.97 5.22
N LEU A 23 7.58 -18.17 4.97
CA LEU A 23 6.31 -18.66 4.46
C LEU A 23 6.34 -18.80 2.94
N ASN A 24 5.51 -19.70 2.42
CA ASN A 24 5.15 -19.68 1.01
C ASN A 24 4.39 -18.37 0.69
N CYS A 25 4.65 -17.75 -0.46
CA CYS A 25 4.05 -16.44 -0.75
C CYS A 25 2.53 -16.45 -0.87
N LEU A 26 1.90 -17.53 -1.33
CA LEU A 26 0.44 -17.62 -1.38
C LEU A 26 -0.16 -17.77 0.02
N PHE A 27 0.53 -18.48 0.92
CA PHE A 27 0.12 -18.55 2.31
C PHE A 27 0.30 -17.20 3.03
N ALA A 28 1.42 -16.51 2.79
CA ALA A 28 1.62 -15.15 3.31
C ALA A 28 0.56 -14.17 2.76
N ARG A 29 0.16 -14.30 1.49
CA ARG A 29 -0.94 -13.55 0.89
C ARG A 29 -2.26 -13.83 1.61
N GLN A 30 -2.55 -15.08 1.97
CA GLN A 30 -3.74 -15.43 2.73
C GLN A 30 -3.73 -14.77 4.12
N GLN A 31 -2.63 -14.85 4.85
CA GLN A 31 -2.47 -14.16 6.14
C GLN A 31 -2.67 -12.64 6.02
N CYS A 32 -2.23 -12.04 4.91
CA CYS A 32 -2.48 -10.63 4.62
C CYS A 32 -3.96 -10.32 4.37
N PHE A 33 -4.71 -11.20 3.70
CA PHE A 33 -6.14 -11.01 3.51
C PHE A 33 -6.91 -11.06 4.84
N ASP A 34 -6.45 -11.87 5.79
CA ASP A 34 -7.06 -11.99 7.11
C ASP A 34 -6.70 -10.81 8.04
N ASP A 35 -5.66 -10.03 7.72
CA ASP A 35 -5.29 -8.80 8.43
C ASP A 35 -5.93 -7.55 7.78
N PRO A 36 -6.81 -6.79 8.47
CA PRO A 36 -7.48 -5.62 7.90
C PRO A 36 -6.57 -4.47 7.48
N SER A 37 -5.37 -4.37 8.06
CA SER A 37 -4.41 -3.33 7.69
C SER A 37 -3.62 -3.75 6.45
N CYS A 38 -3.21 -5.01 6.38
CA CYS A 38 -2.49 -5.56 5.24
C CYS A 38 -3.36 -5.63 3.99
N SER A 39 -4.58 -6.18 4.12
CA SER A 39 -5.54 -6.28 3.02
C SER A 39 -5.85 -4.92 2.40
N ALA A 40 -6.03 -3.87 3.22
CA ALA A 40 -6.26 -2.51 2.73
C ALA A 40 -5.08 -1.95 1.91
N ILE A 41 -3.85 -2.36 2.23
CA ILE A 41 -2.65 -1.97 1.47
C ILE A 41 -2.55 -2.79 0.18
N LEU A 42 -2.79 -4.10 0.25
CA LEU A 42 -2.77 -4.98 -0.90
C LEU A 42 -3.80 -4.54 -1.96
N GLU A 43 -4.98 -4.10 -1.54
CA GLU A 43 -6.05 -3.57 -2.39
C GLU A 43 -5.64 -2.31 -3.17
N ILE A 44 -4.86 -1.41 -2.55
CA ILE A 44 -4.54 -0.12 -3.16
C ILE A 44 -3.37 -0.17 -4.15
N ILE A 45 -2.47 -1.17 -4.04
CA ILE A 45 -1.25 -1.25 -4.85
C ILE A 45 -1.54 -1.22 -6.36
N PRO A 46 -2.44 -2.04 -6.93
CA PRO A 46 -2.73 -1.98 -8.37
C PRO A 46 -3.23 -0.61 -8.83
N ARG A 47 -3.90 0.15 -7.96
CA ARG A 47 -4.38 1.50 -8.27
C ARG A 47 -3.23 2.50 -8.34
N VAL A 48 -2.32 2.48 -7.37
CA VAL A 48 -1.20 3.45 -7.31
C VAL A 48 -0.04 3.09 -8.22
N CYS A 49 0.16 1.80 -8.51
CA CYS A 49 1.24 1.30 -9.35
C CYS A 49 0.86 1.15 -10.83
N GLY A 50 -0.44 1.02 -11.13
CA GLY A 50 -0.93 0.72 -12.47
C GLY A 50 -1.06 -0.79 -12.74
N PRO A 51 -1.68 -1.18 -13.86
CA PRO A 51 -1.94 -2.57 -14.20
C PRO A 51 -0.74 -3.29 -14.84
N GLU A 52 0.25 -2.55 -15.34
CA GLU A 52 1.42 -3.12 -16.01
C GLU A 52 2.37 -3.80 -15.03
N LEU A 53 2.63 -5.09 -15.25
CA LEU A 53 3.52 -5.89 -14.42
C LEU A 53 4.97 -5.89 -14.90
N VAL A 54 5.22 -5.49 -16.15
CA VAL A 54 6.55 -5.56 -16.80
C VAL A 54 7.26 -4.22 -16.91
N ALA A 55 6.56 -3.11 -16.67
CA ALA A 55 7.11 -1.76 -16.67
C ALA A 55 6.39 -0.88 -15.65
N CYS A 56 7.08 0.15 -15.13
CA CYS A 56 6.42 1.09 -14.23
C CYS A 56 5.53 2.05 -15.05
N SER A 57 4.21 1.90 -14.94
CA SER A 57 3.23 2.64 -15.74
C SER A 57 2.58 3.83 -15.01
N THR A 58 2.93 4.04 -13.74
CA THR A 58 2.30 5.10 -12.94
C THR A 58 3.09 6.40 -12.93
N VAL A 59 2.37 7.52 -12.93
CA VAL A 59 2.95 8.85 -12.64
C VAL A 59 3.18 9.06 -11.14
N THR A 60 2.51 8.28 -10.27
CA THR A 60 2.61 8.35 -8.81
C THR A 60 3.61 7.33 -8.26
N VAL A 61 4.83 7.33 -8.80
CA VAL A 61 5.88 6.34 -8.48
C VAL A 61 6.16 6.27 -6.98
N THR A 62 6.29 7.42 -6.32
CA THR A 62 6.51 7.53 -4.86
C THR A 62 5.42 6.81 -4.06
N LYS A 63 4.15 7.01 -4.41
CA LYS A 63 3.02 6.33 -3.75
C LYS A 63 3.04 4.82 -3.96
N CYS A 64 3.35 4.37 -5.17
CA CYS A 64 3.51 2.94 -5.47
C CYS A 64 4.63 2.33 -4.62
N GLN A 65 5.80 2.97 -4.59
CA GLN A 65 6.94 2.53 -3.79
C GLN A 65 6.61 2.49 -2.29
N THR A 66 5.96 3.52 -1.75
CA THR A 66 5.52 3.55 -0.35
C THR A 66 4.53 2.43 -0.06
N ALA A 67 3.57 2.16 -0.95
CA ALA A 67 2.61 1.07 -0.77
C ALA A 67 3.31 -0.31 -0.75
N LEU A 68 4.19 -0.58 -1.72
CA LEU A 68 4.97 -1.82 -1.79
C LEU A 68 5.84 -2.00 -0.55
N LYS A 69 6.61 -0.98 -0.15
CA LYS A 69 7.46 -1.02 1.06
C LYS A 69 6.66 -1.23 2.33
N THR A 70 5.48 -0.61 2.44
CA THR A 70 4.59 -0.79 3.59
C THR A 70 4.05 -2.23 3.63
N LEU A 71 3.68 -2.80 2.48
CA LEU A 71 3.23 -4.19 2.42
C LEU A 71 4.35 -5.17 2.78
N GLN A 72 5.56 -4.98 2.23
CA GLN A 72 6.75 -5.76 2.55
C GLN A 72 7.16 -5.68 4.04
N ALA A 73 6.65 -4.69 4.78
CA ALA A 73 6.98 -4.52 6.19
C ALA A 73 6.27 -5.51 7.13
N PHE A 74 5.21 -6.17 6.68
CA PHE A 74 4.49 -7.17 7.48
C PHE A 74 5.35 -8.41 7.73
N SER A 75 5.21 -9.01 8.91
CA SER A 75 6.06 -10.13 9.35
C SER A 75 6.00 -11.34 8.42
N PHE A 76 4.84 -11.65 7.84
CA PHE A 76 4.67 -12.74 6.89
C PHE A 76 5.33 -12.49 5.51
N PHE A 77 5.76 -11.26 5.23
CA PHE A 77 6.55 -10.92 4.04
C PHE A 77 8.01 -10.56 4.35
N ARG A 78 8.43 -10.56 5.63
CA ARG A 78 9.80 -10.24 6.03
C ARG A 78 10.64 -11.49 6.31
N PRO A 79 11.90 -11.55 5.82
CA PRO A 79 12.53 -10.63 4.85
C PRO A 79 12.01 -10.84 3.42
N THR A 80 11.41 -12.00 3.17
CA THR A 80 10.70 -12.36 1.93
C THR A 80 9.78 -13.55 2.21
N CYS A 81 8.94 -13.90 1.24
CA CYS A 81 8.26 -15.20 1.17
C CYS A 81 8.85 -15.99 -0.01
N LEU A 82 8.70 -17.31 -0.03
CA LEU A 82 9.32 -18.18 -1.05
C LEU A 82 8.30 -18.92 -1.91
N CYS A 83 8.71 -19.23 -3.13
CA CYS A 83 7.96 -20.01 -4.11
C CYS A 83 8.82 -21.16 -4.63
N LYS A 84 8.17 -22.19 -5.21
CA LYS A 84 8.88 -23.17 -6.03
C LYS A 84 9.28 -22.53 -7.37
N GLU A 85 9.99 -23.29 -8.21
CA GLU A 85 10.41 -22.83 -9.54
C GLU A 85 9.23 -22.30 -10.38
N PRO A 86 9.42 -21.28 -11.23
CA PRO A 86 8.32 -20.59 -11.93
C PRO A 86 7.40 -21.48 -12.77
N HIS A 87 7.93 -22.56 -13.34
CA HIS A 87 7.14 -23.51 -14.13
C HIS A 87 6.31 -24.47 -13.26
N VAL A 88 6.68 -24.62 -11.98
CA VAL A 88 6.01 -25.47 -10.99
C VAL A 88 4.94 -24.69 -10.22
N ASP A 89 5.22 -23.43 -9.88
CA ASP A 89 4.34 -22.59 -9.06
C ASP A 89 4.19 -21.17 -9.64
N PRO A 90 3.58 -21.04 -10.84
CA PRO A 90 3.50 -19.77 -11.56
C PRO A 90 2.69 -18.71 -10.81
N GLU A 91 1.66 -19.10 -10.05
CA GLU A 91 0.84 -18.16 -9.29
C GLU A 91 1.61 -17.54 -8.12
N CYS A 92 2.34 -18.37 -7.36
CA CYS A 92 3.18 -17.88 -6.27
C CYS A 92 4.25 -16.93 -6.80
N ASN A 93 4.95 -17.31 -7.88
CA ASN A 93 6.00 -16.48 -8.48
C ASN A 93 5.44 -15.16 -9.02
N SER A 94 4.24 -15.16 -9.62
CA SER A 94 3.57 -13.93 -10.05
C SER A 94 3.34 -12.97 -8.88
N PHE A 95 2.84 -13.48 -7.75
CA PHE A 95 2.64 -12.66 -6.55
C PHE A 95 3.96 -12.22 -5.90
N GLN A 96 4.98 -13.09 -5.89
CA GLN A 96 6.32 -12.74 -5.40
C GLN A 96 6.92 -11.60 -6.24
N ASN A 97 6.84 -11.69 -7.57
CA ASN A 97 7.32 -10.65 -8.49
C ASN A 97 6.54 -9.35 -8.32
N PHE A 98 5.20 -9.43 -8.20
CA PHE A 98 4.35 -8.29 -7.89
C PHE A 98 4.80 -7.54 -6.63
N LEU A 99 5.22 -8.26 -5.58
CA LEU A 99 5.58 -7.66 -4.31
C LEU A 99 7.05 -7.21 -4.25
N PHE A 100 7.99 -8.04 -4.69
CA PHE A 100 9.43 -7.84 -4.48
C PHE A 100 10.20 -7.39 -5.71
N ASP A 101 9.68 -7.64 -6.91
CA ASP A 101 10.34 -7.28 -8.18
C ASP A 101 9.45 -6.38 -9.06
N HIS A 102 8.60 -5.57 -8.41
CA HIS A 102 7.74 -4.65 -9.14
C HIS A 102 8.60 -3.61 -9.89
N PRO A 103 8.36 -3.36 -11.18
CA PRO A 103 9.16 -2.43 -11.98
C PRO A 103 9.32 -1.01 -11.41
N CYS A 104 8.36 -0.54 -10.61
CA CYS A 104 8.40 0.79 -10.00
C CYS A 104 9.38 0.90 -8.82
N ILE A 105 9.87 -0.21 -8.25
CA ILE A 105 10.82 -0.21 -7.12
C ILE A 105 12.13 0.50 -7.48
N TYR A 106 12.59 0.33 -8.72
CA TYR A 106 13.89 0.83 -9.17
C TYR A 106 13.83 2.19 -9.88
N VAL A 107 12.63 2.70 -10.15
CA VAL A 107 12.46 3.99 -10.86
C VAL A 107 12.79 5.15 -9.93
N GLN A 108 13.80 5.94 -10.30
CA GLN A 108 14.14 7.19 -9.64
C GLN A 108 13.46 8.36 -10.37
N LYS A 109 12.43 8.97 -9.75
CA LYS A 109 11.86 10.23 -10.27
C LYS A 109 12.62 11.44 -9.72
N LYS A 110 12.95 12.38 -10.61
CA LYS A 110 13.55 13.69 -10.27
C LYS A 110 12.52 14.74 -9.85
N GLU A 111 11.24 14.53 -10.15
CA GLU A 111 10.18 15.48 -9.82
C GLU A 111 9.84 15.44 -8.33
N LYS A 112 9.77 16.63 -7.74
CA LYS A 112 9.46 16.84 -6.33
C LYS A 112 7.98 16.54 -6.11
N ASP A 113 7.68 15.43 -5.44
CA ASP A 113 6.33 15.14 -4.98
C ASP A 113 5.87 16.30 -4.08
N THR A 114 4.75 16.94 -4.44
CA THR A 114 4.16 18.05 -3.65
C THR A 114 3.68 17.55 -2.29
N TYR A 115 3.42 16.25 -2.17
CA TYR A 115 2.96 15.59 -0.94
C TYR A 115 3.82 14.37 -0.61
N PRO A 116 5.10 14.57 -0.28
CA PRO A 116 5.97 13.47 0.08
C PRO A 116 5.48 12.86 1.40
N SER A 117 5.21 11.55 1.39
CA SER A 117 4.84 10.80 2.58
C SER A 117 5.54 9.46 2.58
N ASP A 118 6.25 9.20 3.68
CA ASP A 118 6.96 7.93 3.92
C ASP A 118 6.01 6.80 4.36
N ALA A 119 4.72 7.11 4.55
CA ALA A 119 3.69 6.16 4.94
C ALA A 119 2.37 6.38 4.18
N LEU A 120 1.58 5.32 4.03
CA LEU A 120 0.22 5.41 3.51
C LEU A 120 -0.70 6.13 4.50
N LEU A 121 -1.46 7.11 4.00
CA LEU A 121 -2.39 7.89 4.80
C LEU A 121 -3.75 7.20 4.89
N SER A 122 -4.43 7.32 6.03
CA SER A 122 -5.85 6.99 6.07
C SER A 122 -6.67 7.99 5.24
N CYS A 123 -7.78 7.57 4.62
CA CYS A 123 -8.59 8.49 3.81
C CYS A 123 -9.17 9.66 4.62
N ASN A 124 -9.44 9.46 5.92
CA ASN A 124 -9.82 10.55 6.81
C ASN A 124 -8.68 11.57 7.00
N HIS A 125 -7.45 11.09 7.18
CA HIS A 125 -6.28 11.96 7.33
C HIS A 125 -5.95 12.68 6.01
N ALA A 126 -5.99 11.97 4.89
CA ALA A 126 -5.83 12.54 3.55
C ALA A 126 -6.83 13.68 3.31
N LEU A 127 -8.11 13.48 3.63
CA LEU A 127 -9.14 14.51 3.49
C LEU A 127 -8.90 15.70 4.44
N SER A 128 -8.45 15.45 5.67
CA SER A 128 -8.11 16.51 6.62
C SER A 128 -6.98 17.40 6.10
N LEU A 129 -5.92 16.81 5.53
CA LEU A 129 -4.84 17.55 4.88
C LEU A 129 -5.35 18.31 3.65
N CYS A 130 -6.15 17.64 2.83
CA CYS A 130 -6.69 18.22 1.61
C CYS A 130 -7.61 19.43 1.88
N ASN A 131 -8.40 19.40 2.95
CA ASN A 131 -9.24 20.53 3.35
C ASN A 131 -8.45 21.75 3.84
N ARG A 132 -7.21 21.56 4.31
CA ARG A 132 -6.34 22.66 4.75
C ARG A 132 -5.60 23.32 3.59
N ASP A 133 -5.42 22.59 2.49
CA ASP A 133 -4.80 23.10 1.26
C ASP A 133 -5.87 23.42 0.21
N LYS A 134 -6.03 24.71 -0.10
CA LYS A 134 -7.03 25.18 -1.09
C LYS A 134 -6.85 24.53 -2.47
N ALA A 135 -5.61 24.29 -2.90
CA ALA A 135 -5.35 23.64 -4.18
C ALA A 135 -5.80 22.19 -4.15
N CYS A 136 -5.47 21.44 -3.10
CA CYS A 136 -5.95 20.06 -2.94
C CYS A 136 -7.47 20.00 -2.88
N PHE A 137 -8.10 20.83 -2.04
CA PHE A 137 -9.54 20.85 -1.86
C PHE A 137 -10.26 21.07 -3.20
N LYS A 138 -9.74 21.99 -4.02
CA LYS A 138 -10.26 22.21 -5.37
C LYS A 138 -10.16 20.96 -6.25
N LEU A 139 -9.01 20.28 -6.28
CA LEU A 139 -8.86 19.03 -7.04
C LEU A 139 -9.87 17.97 -6.61
N TYR A 140 -10.16 17.87 -5.31
CA TYR A 140 -11.12 16.91 -4.79
C TYR A 140 -12.57 17.24 -5.15
N GLU A 141 -12.97 18.51 -5.07
CA GLU A 141 -14.32 18.94 -5.46
C GLU A 141 -14.54 18.90 -6.98
N ASP A 142 -13.53 19.26 -7.78
CA ASP A 142 -13.57 19.18 -9.24
C ASP A 142 -13.77 17.71 -9.68
N PHE A 143 -13.03 16.77 -9.07
CA PHE A 143 -13.22 15.34 -9.32
C PHE A 143 -14.61 14.85 -8.93
N LYS A 144 -15.12 15.22 -7.74
CA LYS A 144 -16.47 14.81 -7.31
C LYS A 144 -17.57 15.32 -8.25
N THR A 145 -17.35 16.50 -8.83
CA THR A 145 -18.29 17.13 -9.75
C THR A 145 -18.25 16.46 -11.12
N SER A 146 -17.06 16.25 -11.67
CA SER A 146 -16.86 15.65 -13.00
C SER A 146 -17.10 14.14 -13.03
N CYS A 147 -16.66 13.40 -12.00
CA CYS A 147 -16.84 11.95 -11.87
C CYS A 147 -18.01 11.61 -10.94
N LYS A 148 -19.17 12.21 -11.21
CA LYS A 148 -20.35 12.13 -10.35
C LYS A 148 -20.92 10.71 -10.28
N THR A 149 -21.16 10.23 -9.07
CA THR A 149 -21.79 8.93 -8.80
C THR A 149 -23.12 9.09 -8.06
N ARG A 150 -24.12 8.29 -8.39
CA ARG A 150 -25.39 8.20 -7.65
C ARG A 150 -25.75 6.74 -7.43
N ASP A 151 -26.04 6.36 -6.19
CA ASP A 151 -26.37 4.97 -5.80
C ASP A 151 -25.34 3.93 -6.29
N GLY A 152 -24.05 4.28 -6.20
CA GLY A 152 -22.94 3.42 -6.65
C GLY A 152 -22.84 3.27 -8.18
N LYS A 153 -23.61 4.03 -8.96
CA LYS A 153 -23.57 4.02 -10.42
C LYS A 153 -22.99 5.32 -10.95
N CYS A 154 -22.22 5.23 -12.03
CA CYS A 154 -21.69 6.40 -12.69
C CYS A 154 -22.82 7.25 -13.31
N LYS A 155 -22.73 8.58 -13.12
CA LYS A 155 -23.63 9.60 -13.64
C LYS A 155 -22.87 10.84 -14.13
N MET A 156 -21.62 10.65 -14.57
CA MET A 156 -20.84 11.73 -15.18
C MET A 156 -21.49 12.23 -16.46
N GLU A 157 -21.30 13.51 -16.76
CA GLU A 157 -21.82 14.17 -17.97
C GLU A 157 -20.80 14.18 -19.10
N SER A 158 -19.50 14.28 -18.75
CA SER A 158 -18.39 14.26 -19.71
C SER A 158 -17.31 13.30 -19.25
N ARG A 159 -16.96 12.35 -20.14
CA ARG A 159 -15.88 11.40 -19.92
C ARG A 159 -14.54 12.10 -19.80
N ASP A 160 -14.27 13.06 -20.69
CA ASP A 160 -12.99 13.76 -20.72
C ASP A 160 -12.81 14.62 -19.46
N ALA A 161 -13.84 15.35 -19.04
CA ALA A 161 -13.79 16.13 -17.80
C ALA A 161 -13.56 15.25 -16.56
N CYS A 162 -14.17 14.06 -16.50
CA CYS A 162 -13.91 13.11 -15.43
C CYS A 162 -12.47 12.58 -15.49
N HIS A 163 -12.00 12.15 -16.66
CA HIS A 163 -10.63 11.66 -16.84
C HIS A 163 -9.57 12.71 -16.45
N ASP A 164 -9.76 13.96 -16.87
CA ASP A 164 -8.83 15.05 -16.57
C ASP A 164 -8.81 15.37 -15.08
N SER A 165 -9.97 15.51 -14.45
CA SER A 165 -10.06 15.75 -13.00
C SER A 165 -9.49 14.58 -12.18
N TRP A 166 -9.70 13.33 -12.60
CA TRP A 166 -9.10 12.15 -11.98
C TRP A 166 -7.58 12.18 -12.11
N THR A 167 -7.05 12.50 -13.29
CA THR A 167 -5.60 12.60 -13.53
C THR A 167 -4.94 13.60 -12.59
N GLN A 168 -5.60 14.74 -12.34
CA GLN A 168 -5.10 15.73 -11.38
C GLN A 168 -5.24 15.25 -9.93
N LEU A 169 -6.38 14.62 -9.57
CA LEU A 169 -6.60 14.10 -8.21
C LEU A 169 -5.52 13.09 -7.79
N ARG A 170 -5.00 12.29 -8.74
CA ARG A 170 -3.94 11.30 -8.48
C ARG A 170 -2.69 11.90 -7.82
N LEU A 171 -2.41 13.17 -8.10
CA LEU A 171 -1.26 13.89 -7.55
C LEU A 171 -1.49 14.42 -6.13
N SER A 172 -2.73 14.40 -5.64
CA SER A 172 -3.10 14.87 -4.29
C SER A 172 -2.99 13.76 -3.22
N PRO A 173 -2.95 14.07 -1.92
CA PRO A 173 -2.97 13.06 -0.85
C PRO A 173 -4.19 12.14 -0.84
N MET A 174 -5.28 12.54 -1.52
CA MET A 174 -6.52 11.76 -1.57
C MET A 174 -6.34 10.43 -2.29
N PHE A 175 -5.57 10.42 -3.37
CA PHE A 175 -5.35 9.22 -4.17
C PHE A 175 -4.37 8.27 -3.50
N GLY A 176 -4.76 7.00 -3.38
CA GLY A 176 -3.93 6.00 -2.72
C GLY A 176 -4.13 5.92 -1.19
N CYS A 177 -5.10 6.65 -0.64
CA CYS A 177 -5.42 6.55 0.78
C CYS A 177 -6.05 5.18 1.12
N ILE A 178 -5.86 4.73 2.35
CA ILE A 178 -6.34 3.43 2.85
C ILE A 178 -7.30 3.59 4.04
N CYS A 179 -8.00 2.50 4.39
CA CYS A 179 -8.90 2.46 5.55
C CYS A 179 -8.64 1.23 6.43
N PRO A 180 -7.50 1.19 7.16
CA PRO A 180 -7.20 0.08 8.07
C PRO A 180 -8.26 0.00 9.18
N GLY A 181 -8.70 -1.22 9.53
CA GLY A 181 -9.91 -1.50 10.32
C GLY A 181 -10.00 -0.80 11.67
N ASN A 182 -10.62 0.39 11.71
CA ASN A 182 -10.80 1.20 12.93
C ASN A 182 -12.24 1.75 13.07
N GLN A 183 -12.61 2.30 14.24
CA GLN A 183 -13.96 2.75 14.60
C GLN A 183 -14.59 3.81 13.68
N ALA A 184 -13.79 4.58 12.93
CA ALA A 184 -14.26 5.56 11.94
C ALA A 184 -14.44 4.97 10.52
N LYS A 185 -14.53 3.63 10.40
CA LYS A 185 -14.56 2.88 9.14
C LYS A 185 -15.57 3.42 8.13
N LYS A 186 -16.84 3.62 8.51
CA LYS A 186 -17.88 4.09 7.57
C LYS A 186 -17.55 5.41 6.86
N ARG A 187 -16.98 6.38 7.58
CA ARG A 187 -16.58 7.67 6.98
C ARG A 187 -15.39 7.48 6.05
N CYS A 188 -14.40 6.71 6.49
CA CYS A 188 -13.21 6.39 5.70
C CYS A 188 -13.60 5.67 4.40
N ASP A 189 -14.40 4.60 4.51
CA ASP A 189 -14.86 3.78 3.39
C ASP A 189 -15.62 4.62 2.35
N LYS A 190 -16.44 5.58 2.79
CA LYS A 190 -17.13 6.48 1.85
C LYS A 190 -16.13 7.30 1.01
N ILE A 191 -15.08 7.82 1.64
CA ILE A 191 -14.02 8.57 0.94
C ILE A 191 -13.25 7.63 0.01
N PHE A 192 -12.88 6.45 0.51
CA PHE A 192 -12.18 5.42 -0.26
C PHE A 192 -12.97 5.02 -1.50
N LEU A 193 -14.27 4.73 -1.37
CA LEU A 193 -15.14 4.38 -2.48
C LEU A 193 -15.26 5.53 -3.48
N THR A 194 -15.33 6.77 -3.00
CA THR A 194 -15.42 7.95 -3.88
C THR A 194 -14.15 8.14 -4.71
N VAL A 195 -12.98 7.93 -4.12
CA VAL A 195 -11.68 8.29 -4.73
C VAL A 195 -11.04 7.12 -5.47
N ASN A 196 -11.02 5.93 -4.85
CA ASN A 196 -10.27 4.79 -5.36
C ASN A 196 -11.18 3.78 -6.11
N HIS A 197 -12.46 3.65 -5.72
CA HIS A 197 -13.44 2.73 -6.34
C HIS A 197 -14.60 3.47 -7.03
N ASN A 198 -14.28 4.62 -7.65
CA ASN A 198 -15.29 5.37 -8.40
C ASN A 198 -15.67 4.61 -9.69
N PRO A 199 -16.94 4.23 -9.90
CA PRO A 199 -17.37 3.48 -11.08
C PRO A 199 -17.32 4.29 -12.40
N CYS A 200 -17.05 5.60 -12.35
CA CYS A 200 -16.83 6.40 -13.55
C CYS A 200 -15.40 6.27 -14.10
N VAL A 201 -14.44 5.84 -13.27
CA VAL A 201 -13.01 5.71 -13.59
C VAL A 201 -12.68 4.26 -13.89
#